data_AF-A0A1I4DZS8-F1
#
_entry.id   AF-A0A1I4DZS8-F1
#
_cell.length_a   1.000
_cell.length_b   1.000
_cell.length_c   1.000
_cell.angle_alpha   90.00
_cell.angle_beta   90.00
_cell.angle_gamma   90.00
#
_symmetry.space_group_name_H-M   'P 1'
#
loop_
_entity.id
_entity.type
_entity.pdbx_description
1 polymer ?
#
loop_
_entity_poly.entity_id
_entity_poly.type
_entity_poly.pdbx_seq_one_letter_code
_entity_poly.pdbx_strand_id
1 'polypeptide(L)'
;MKSSNNLNNLTSYSLSKINQMEDKMAALQQEAIHSVEKVNELSSVLSRVIAMSKDIENIANQTNLLALNASIEAARAGEHGRGFSVVAHEVRKLAEETKQTNKDINQLVEESTSNMEEIRLKLSVMKEATVQTAKEVNEVKTGLTATSLEVDNYISMFEANKKDLDVILRSIQEIAATTSSLSVLATRLSQKAEQA
;
A
#
# COMPACT_ATOMS: atom_id res chain seq x y z
N MET A 1 -23.10 31.33 6.12
CA MET A 1 -22.81 31.16 4.68
C MET A 1 -21.33 30.94 4.37
N LYS A 2 -20.40 31.86 4.70
CA LYS A 2 -18.95 31.60 4.46
C LYS A 2 -18.44 30.31 5.13
N SER A 3 -18.80 30.05 6.39
CA SER A 3 -18.41 28.79 7.07
C SER A 3 -19.05 27.54 6.48
N SER A 4 -20.30 27.59 6.02
CA SER A 4 -20.96 26.45 5.34
C SER A 4 -20.30 26.12 4.02
N ASN A 5 -20.03 27.12 3.18
CA ASN A 5 -19.32 26.90 1.92
C ASN A 5 -17.92 26.34 2.16
N ASN A 6 -17.24 26.80 3.22
CA ASN A 6 -15.94 26.24 3.59
C ASN A 6 -16.03 24.77 4.02
N LEU A 7 -17.07 24.41 4.79
CA LEU A 7 -17.29 23.04 5.24
C LEU A 7 -17.64 22.09 4.08
N ASN A 8 -18.54 22.50 3.17
CA ASN A 8 -18.86 21.70 1.97
C ASN A 8 -17.67 21.52 1.04
N ASN A 9 -16.84 22.56 0.88
CA ASN A 9 -15.58 22.45 0.12
C ASN A 9 -14.62 21.46 0.79
N LEU A 10 -14.49 21.49 2.12
CA LEU A 10 -13.63 20.58 2.87
C LEU A 10 -14.11 19.13 2.77
N THR A 11 -15.42 18.88 2.88
CA THR A 11 -16.00 17.54 2.75
C THR A 11 -15.82 17.00 1.34
N SER A 12 -16.07 17.83 0.32
CA SER A 12 -15.86 17.47 -1.09
C SER A 12 -14.38 17.15 -1.38
N TYR A 13 -13.46 17.95 -0.85
CA TYR A 13 -12.03 17.69 -0.95
C TYR A 13 -11.64 16.39 -0.25
N SER A 14 -12.17 16.13 0.95
CA SER A 14 -11.89 14.92 1.72
C SER A 14 -12.40 13.67 0.99
N LEU A 15 -13.61 13.71 0.42
CA LEU A 15 -14.16 12.63 -0.41
C LEU A 15 -13.29 12.38 -1.66
N SER A 16 -12.81 13.43 -2.31
CA SER A 16 -11.87 13.30 -3.44
C SER A 16 -10.58 12.61 -3.02
N LYS A 17 -10.03 12.95 -1.84
CA LYS A 17 -8.83 12.28 -1.30
C LYS A 17 -9.06 10.83 -0.94
N ILE A 18 -10.23 10.50 -0.40
CA ILE A 18 -10.61 9.12 -0.11
C ILE A 18 -10.74 8.29 -1.39
N ASN A 19 -11.36 8.81 -2.45
CA ASN A 19 -11.40 8.12 -3.75
C ASN A 19 -9.99 7.88 -4.31
N GLN A 20 -9.08 8.88 -4.21
CA GLN A 20 -7.67 8.69 -4.58
C GLN A 20 -6.97 7.61 -3.74
N MET A 21 -7.35 7.46 -2.47
CA MET A 21 -6.82 6.40 -1.61
C MET A 21 -7.37 5.03 -2.01
N GLU A 22 -8.66 4.91 -2.35
CA GLU A 22 -9.25 3.66 -2.86
C GLU A 22 -8.52 3.19 -4.13
N ASP A 23 -8.28 4.09 -5.09
CA ASP A 23 -7.53 3.78 -6.32
C ASP A 23 -6.12 3.28 -6.02
N LYS A 24 -5.43 3.93 -5.08
CA LYS A 24 -4.08 3.53 -4.65
C LYS A 24 -4.08 2.18 -3.93
N MET A 25 -5.08 1.89 -3.10
CA MET A 25 -5.19 0.58 -2.42
C MET A 25 -5.44 -0.54 -3.43
N ALA A 26 -6.29 -0.30 -4.44
CA ALA A 26 -6.48 -1.25 -5.54
C ALA A 26 -5.18 -1.50 -6.32
N ALA A 27 -4.43 -0.44 -6.63
CA ALA A 27 -3.13 -0.58 -7.29
C ALA A 27 -2.11 -1.35 -6.44
N LEU A 28 -2.03 -1.07 -5.13
CA LEU A 28 -1.15 -1.81 -4.20
C LEU A 28 -1.52 -3.29 -4.12
N GLN A 29 -2.81 -3.61 -4.12
CA GLN A 29 -3.28 -5.00 -4.12
C GLN A 29 -2.85 -5.74 -5.38
N GLN A 30 -2.96 -5.10 -6.55
CA GLN A 30 -2.48 -5.67 -7.82
C GLN A 30 -0.96 -5.87 -7.82
N GLU A 31 -0.21 -4.89 -7.33
CA GLU A 31 1.25 -4.97 -7.26
C GLU A 31 1.71 -6.09 -6.31
N ALA A 32 0.99 -6.28 -5.19
CA ALA A 32 1.26 -7.39 -4.28
C ALA A 32 1.04 -8.76 -4.96
N ILE A 33 -0.01 -8.89 -5.77
CA ILE A 33 -0.30 -10.11 -6.55
C ILE A 33 0.82 -10.38 -7.56
N HIS A 34 1.18 -9.39 -8.37
CA HIS A 34 2.28 -9.51 -9.33
C HIS A 34 3.62 -9.85 -8.65
N SER A 35 3.89 -9.25 -7.49
CA SER A 35 5.12 -9.54 -6.74
C SER A 35 5.17 -11.00 -6.27
N VAL A 36 4.03 -11.56 -5.84
CA VAL A 36 3.95 -12.99 -5.48
C VAL A 36 4.19 -13.89 -6.68
N GLU A 37 3.66 -13.54 -7.85
CA GLU A 37 3.91 -14.29 -9.09
C GLU A 37 5.39 -14.28 -9.47
N LYS A 38 6.04 -13.11 -9.40
CA LYS A 38 7.49 -12.98 -9.65
C LYS A 38 8.32 -13.78 -8.66
N VAL A 39 7.89 -13.83 -7.39
CA VAL A 39 8.52 -14.66 -6.38
C VAL A 39 8.45 -16.15 -6.72
N ASN A 40 7.29 -16.60 -7.20
CA ASN A 40 7.11 -17.99 -7.62
C ASN A 40 7.93 -18.34 -8.87
N GLU A 41 8.00 -17.43 -9.86
CA GLU A 41 8.86 -17.59 -11.03
C GLU A 41 10.33 -17.74 -10.65
N LEU A 42 10.83 -16.86 -9.77
CA LEU A 42 12.21 -16.91 -9.27
C LEU A 42 12.50 -18.22 -8.51
N SER A 43 11.55 -18.70 -7.70
CA SER A 43 11.67 -19.99 -7.02
C SER A 43 11.80 -21.17 -8.00
N SER A 44 11.07 -21.13 -9.12
CA SER A 44 11.21 -22.12 -10.20
C SER A 44 12.59 -22.06 -10.88
N VAL A 45 13.11 -20.84 -11.12
CA VAL A 45 14.46 -20.65 -11.68
C VAL A 45 15.52 -21.22 -10.73
N LEU A 46 15.44 -20.91 -9.43
CA LEU A 46 16.38 -21.44 -8.44
C LEU A 46 16.33 -22.97 -8.37
N SER A 47 15.15 -23.57 -8.45
CA SER A 47 15.00 -25.04 -8.50
C SER A 47 15.76 -25.67 -9.68
N ARG A 48 15.79 -24.99 -10.84
CA ARG A 48 16.58 -25.42 -12.00
C ARG A 48 18.08 -25.26 -11.77
N VAL A 49 18.50 -24.18 -11.11
CA VAL A 49 19.91 -23.97 -10.74
C VAL A 49 20.39 -25.05 -9.77
N ILE A 50 19.56 -25.46 -8.79
CA ILE A 50 19.86 -26.57 -7.88
C ILE A 50 20.10 -27.87 -8.66
N ALA A 51 19.22 -28.18 -9.62
CA ALA A 51 19.37 -29.36 -10.46
C ALA A 51 20.68 -29.32 -11.27
N MET A 52 20.99 -28.18 -11.90
CA MET A 52 22.24 -27.99 -12.65
C MET A 52 23.48 -28.12 -11.75
N SER A 53 23.44 -27.55 -10.55
CA SER A 53 24.51 -27.68 -9.57
C SER A 53 24.77 -29.14 -9.20
N LYS A 54 23.71 -29.94 -9.02
CA LYS A 54 23.83 -31.38 -8.77
C LYS A 54 24.48 -32.12 -9.94
N ASP A 55 24.15 -31.74 -11.18
CA ASP A 55 24.79 -32.31 -12.37
C ASP A 55 26.27 -31.94 -12.45
N ILE A 56 26.63 -30.68 -12.13
CA ILE A 56 28.03 -30.23 -12.06
C ILE A 56 28.81 -31.03 -11.00
N GLU A 57 28.23 -31.25 -9.83
CA GLU A 57 28.85 -32.06 -8.78
C GLU A 57 29.10 -33.50 -9.27
N ASN A 58 28.12 -34.10 -9.96
CA ASN A 58 28.26 -35.44 -10.54
C ASN A 58 29.38 -35.49 -11.59
N ILE A 59 29.45 -34.50 -12.48
CA ILE A 59 30.51 -34.39 -13.50
C ILE A 59 31.87 -34.24 -12.83
N ALA A 60 32.00 -33.36 -11.85
CA ALA A 60 33.26 -33.16 -11.13
C ALA A 60 33.69 -34.42 -10.36
N ASN A 61 32.75 -35.18 -9.79
CA ASN A 61 33.02 -36.49 -9.18
C ASN A 61 33.52 -37.52 -10.21
N GLN A 62 32.89 -37.61 -11.37
CA GLN A 62 33.30 -38.52 -12.45
C GLN A 62 34.67 -38.14 -13.01
N THR A 63 34.91 -36.86 -13.30
CA THR A 63 36.20 -36.37 -13.79
C THR A 63 37.31 -36.62 -12.78
N ASN A 64 37.04 -36.43 -11.48
CA ASN A 64 37.99 -36.75 -10.42
C ASN A 64 38.35 -38.25 -10.38
N LEU A 65 37.37 -39.14 -10.55
CA LEU A 65 37.60 -40.58 -10.62
C LEU A 65 38.38 -40.98 -11.88
N LEU A 66 38.07 -40.38 -13.04
CA LEU A 66 38.80 -40.60 -14.28
C LEU A 66 40.26 -40.15 -14.17
N ALA A 67 40.50 -38.98 -13.56
CA ALA A 67 41.83 -38.45 -13.31
C ALA A 67 42.64 -39.33 -12.33
N LEU A 68 41.99 -39.88 -11.31
CA LEU A 68 42.61 -40.84 -10.40
C LEU A 68 43.03 -42.11 -11.14
N ASN A 69 42.13 -42.69 -11.93
CA ASN A 69 42.44 -43.88 -12.73
C ASN A 69 43.59 -43.63 -13.72
N ALA A 70 43.59 -42.48 -14.39
CA ALA A 70 44.66 -42.07 -15.29
C ALA A 70 46.00 -41.89 -14.55
N SER A 71 45.98 -41.34 -13.32
CA SER A 71 47.19 -41.20 -12.49
C SER A 71 47.77 -42.57 -12.10
N ILE A 72 46.91 -43.54 -11.77
CA ILE A 72 47.31 -44.92 -11.45
C ILE A 72 47.94 -45.59 -12.67
N GLU A 73 47.31 -45.49 -13.84
CA GLU A 73 47.83 -46.12 -15.06
C GLU A 73 49.13 -45.45 -15.54
N ALA A 74 49.25 -44.14 -15.38
CA ALA A 74 50.48 -43.40 -15.64
C ALA A 74 51.64 -43.85 -14.72
N ALA A 75 51.37 -44.09 -13.43
CA ALA A 75 52.35 -44.66 -12.52
C ALA A 75 52.75 -46.09 -12.92
N ARG A 76 51.80 -46.89 -13.41
CA ARG A 76 52.03 -48.25 -13.88
C ARG A 76 52.90 -48.32 -15.14
N ALA A 77 52.77 -47.33 -16.03
CA ALA A 77 53.60 -47.20 -17.23
C ALA A 77 55.04 -46.73 -16.95
N GLY A 78 55.37 -46.38 -15.70
CA GLY A 78 56.71 -45.98 -15.29
C GLY A 78 57.20 -44.72 -16.01
N GLU A 79 58.40 -44.76 -16.59
CA GLU A 79 59.01 -43.63 -17.29
C GLU A 79 58.17 -43.15 -18.50
N HIS A 80 57.47 -44.06 -19.19
CA HIS A 80 56.62 -43.72 -20.33
C HIS A 80 55.33 -42.97 -19.91
N GLY A 81 54.93 -43.06 -18.64
CA GLY A 81 53.73 -42.43 -18.11
C GLY A 81 53.94 -41.06 -17.48
N ARG A 82 55.18 -40.56 -17.36
CA ARG A 82 55.48 -39.30 -16.65
C ARG A 82 54.67 -38.10 -17.15
N GLY A 83 54.56 -37.91 -18.47
CA GLY A 83 53.77 -36.82 -19.05
C GLY A 83 52.27 -36.96 -18.75
N PHE A 84 51.73 -38.18 -18.84
CA PHE A 84 50.33 -38.47 -18.52
C PHE A 84 50.03 -38.28 -17.02
N SER A 85 50.97 -38.57 -16.13
CA SER A 85 50.82 -38.37 -14.69
C SER A 85 50.63 -36.90 -14.33
N VAL A 86 51.38 -36.00 -14.97
CA VAL A 86 51.24 -34.54 -14.76
C VAL A 86 49.86 -34.05 -15.21
N VAL A 87 49.41 -34.48 -16.39
CA VAL A 87 48.08 -34.12 -16.91
C VAL A 87 46.98 -34.66 -16.01
N ALA A 88 47.08 -35.92 -15.57
CA ALA A 88 46.10 -36.54 -14.68
C ALA A 88 46.00 -35.81 -13.33
N HIS A 89 47.12 -35.36 -12.77
CA HIS A 89 47.13 -34.56 -11.56
C HIS A 89 46.44 -33.19 -11.75
N GLU A 90 46.68 -32.52 -12.88
CA GLU A 90 46.05 -31.22 -13.17
C GLU A 90 44.53 -31.37 -13.38
N VAL A 91 44.09 -32.40 -14.11
CA VAL A 91 42.66 -32.69 -14.28
C VAL A 91 42.00 -33.00 -12.93
N ARG A 92 42.68 -33.73 -12.04
CA ARG A 92 42.17 -33.99 -10.68
C ARG A 92 41.99 -32.70 -9.90
N LYS A 93 42.99 -31.82 -9.93
CA LYS A 93 42.94 -30.51 -9.28
C LYS A 93 41.78 -29.65 -9.80
N LEU A 94 41.60 -29.57 -11.12
CA LEU A 94 40.47 -28.86 -11.73
C LEU A 94 39.11 -29.44 -11.31
N ALA A 95 39.01 -30.76 -11.17
CA ALA A 95 37.80 -31.41 -10.69
C ALA A 95 37.51 -31.07 -9.22
N GLU A 96 38.52 -31.00 -8.36
CA GLU A 96 38.38 -30.57 -6.96
C GLU A 96 38.00 -29.08 -6.86
N GLU A 97 38.63 -28.20 -7.64
CA GLU A 97 38.30 -26.78 -7.73
C GLU A 97 36.85 -26.56 -8.22
N THR A 98 36.40 -27.37 -9.19
CA THR A 98 35.02 -27.36 -9.68
C THR A 98 34.04 -27.72 -8.57
N LYS A 99 34.33 -28.75 -7.75
CA LYS A 99 33.48 -29.10 -6.60
C LYS A 99 33.40 -27.98 -5.59
N GLN A 100 34.52 -27.31 -5.30
CA GLN A 100 34.53 -26.22 -4.35
C GLN A 100 33.69 -25.05 -4.84
N THR A 101 33.87 -24.64 -6.10
CA THR A 101 33.05 -23.60 -6.73
C THR A 101 31.57 -23.95 -6.71
N ASN A 102 31.23 -25.22 -6.96
CA ASN A 102 29.85 -25.69 -6.93
C ASN A 102 29.22 -25.67 -5.52
N LYS A 103 30.01 -25.87 -4.47
CA LYS A 103 29.55 -25.68 -3.08
C LYS A 103 29.20 -24.21 -2.81
N ASP A 104 30.04 -23.29 -3.28
CA ASP A 104 29.80 -21.85 -3.10
C ASP A 104 28.52 -21.43 -3.85
N ILE A 105 28.27 -21.99 -5.04
CA ILE A 105 27.00 -21.82 -5.77
C ILE A 105 25.81 -22.32 -4.94
N ASN A 106 25.91 -23.52 -4.35
CA ASN A 106 24.83 -24.07 -3.53
C ASN A 106 24.51 -23.16 -2.34
N GLN A 107 25.53 -22.62 -1.67
CA GLN A 107 25.34 -21.69 -0.56
C GLN A 107 24.60 -20.42 -0.99
N LEU A 108 24.98 -19.83 -2.14
CA LEU A 108 24.29 -18.65 -2.68
C LEU A 108 22.83 -18.94 -3.06
N VAL A 109 22.55 -20.16 -3.55
CA VAL A 109 21.20 -20.58 -3.91
C VAL A 109 20.35 -20.82 -2.66
N GLU A 110 20.92 -21.39 -1.60
CA GLU A 110 20.24 -21.55 -0.30
C GLU A 110 19.90 -20.18 0.31
N GLU A 111 20.85 -19.25 0.32
CA GLU A 111 20.64 -17.88 0.78
C GLU A 111 19.55 -17.18 -0.04
N SER A 112 19.61 -17.29 -1.36
CA SER A 112 18.59 -16.76 -2.26
C SER A 112 17.21 -17.35 -1.95
N THR A 113 17.12 -18.66 -1.74
CA THR A 113 15.86 -19.34 -1.41
C THR A 113 15.28 -18.84 -0.09
N SER A 114 16.14 -18.65 0.92
CA SER A 114 15.72 -18.07 2.21
C SER A 114 15.18 -16.64 2.05
N ASN A 115 15.88 -15.80 1.29
CA ASN A 115 15.44 -14.44 1.00
C ASN A 115 14.09 -14.40 0.27
N MET A 116 13.87 -15.33 -0.68
CA MET A 116 12.60 -15.45 -1.39
C MET A 116 11.44 -15.80 -0.45
N GLU A 117 11.67 -16.67 0.53
CA GLU A 117 10.64 -17.03 1.51
C GLU A 117 10.33 -15.86 2.45
N GLU A 118 11.33 -15.10 2.87
CA GLU A 118 11.12 -13.87 3.65
C GLU A 118 10.29 -12.84 2.87
N ILE A 119 10.61 -12.64 1.58
CA ILE A 119 9.84 -11.75 0.70
C ILE A 119 8.40 -12.26 0.58
N ARG A 120 8.19 -13.57 0.41
CA ARG A 120 6.85 -14.17 0.33
C ARG A 120 6.01 -13.89 1.58
N LEU A 121 6.60 -14.04 2.76
CA LEU A 121 5.94 -13.74 4.04
C LEU A 121 5.59 -12.24 4.14
N LYS A 122 6.52 -11.35 3.80
CA LYS A 122 6.28 -9.89 3.80
C LYS A 122 5.17 -9.50 2.83
N LEU A 123 5.11 -10.11 1.65
CA LEU A 123 4.04 -9.87 0.68
C LEU A 123 2.68 -10.35 1.18
N SER A 124 2.63 -11.48 1.91
CA SER A 124 1.39 -11.96 2.53
C SER A 124 0.86 -10.96 3.57
N VAL A 125 1.75 -10.50 4.47
CA VAL A 125 1.39 -9.48 5.47
C VAL A 125 0.97 -8.18 4.82
N MET A 126 1.67 -7.74 3.75
CA MET A 126 1.32 -6.54 3.00
C MET A 126 -0.05 -6.65 2.34
N LYS A 127 -0.40 -7.82 1.79
CA LYS A 127 -1.71 -8.09 1.20
C LYS A 127 -2.82 -7.96 2.24
N GLU A 128 -2.64 -8.57 3.42
CA GLU A 128 -3.61 -8.48 4.53
C GLU A 128 -3.78 -7.04 5.02
N ALA A 129 -2.66 -6.32 5.22
CA ALA A 129 -2.68 -4.92 5.63
C ALA A 129 -3.40 -4.03 4.60
N THR A 130 -3.15 -4.25 3.30
CA THR A 130 -3.80 -3.47 2.22
C THR A 130 -5.31 -3.71 2.21
N VAL A 131 -5.77 -4.95 2.40
CA VAL A 131 -7.20 -5.28 2.49
C VAL A 131 -7.84 -4.60 3.70
N GLN A 132 -7.17 -4.64 4.86
CA GLN A 132 -7.65 -3.99 6.07
C GLN A 132 -7.73 -2.47 5.92
N THR A 133 -6.69 -1.83 5.37
CA THR A 133 -6.70 -0.39 5.09
C THR A 133 -7.76 0.00 4.08
N ALA A 134 -7.99 -0.81 3.03
CA ALA A 134 -9.08 -0.56 2.08
C ALA A 134 -10.46 -0.53 2.76
N LYS A 135 -10.68 -1.43 3.73
CA LYS A 135 -11.91 -1.43 4.54
C LYS A 135 -12.04 -0.16 5.38
N GLU A 136 -10.97 0.25 6.07
CA GLU A 136 -10.95 1.48 6.88
C GLU A 136 -11.21 2.73 6.03
N VAL A 137 -10.63 2.81 4.83
CA VAL A 137 -10.90 3.88 3.86
C VAL A 137 -12.38 3.94 3.49
N ASN A 138 -13.01 2.78 3.29
CA ASN A 138 -14.44 2.71 2.97
C ASN A 138 -15.34 3.14 4.14
N GLU A 139 -14.97 2.78 5.37
CA GLU A 139 -15.66 3.24 6.58
C GLU A 139 -15.58 4.77 6.72
N VAL A 140 -14.39 5.35 6.51
CA VAL A 140 -14.19 6.82 6.51
C VAL A 140 -15.01 7.49 5.40
N LYS A 141 -15.07 6.89 4.21
CA LYS A 141 -15.90 7.38 3.09
C LYS A 141 -17.38 7.47 3.46
N THR A 142 -17.88 6.42 4.09
CA THR A 142 -19.27 6.33 4.54
C THR A 142 -19.57 7.40 5.59
N GLY A 143 -18.67 7.56 6.57
CA GLY A 143 -18.77 8.61 7.59
C GLY A 143 -18.77 10.02 6.99
N LEU A 144 -17.85 10.32 6.07
CA LEU A 144 -17.79 11.63 5.40
C LEU A 144 -19.05 11.93 4.58
N THR A 145 -19.61 10.91 3.93
CA THR A 145 -20.86 11.06 3.16
C THR A 145 -22.02 11.39 4.09
N ALA A 146 -22.14 10.72 5.23
CA ALA A 146 -23.14 11.03 6.25
C ALA A 146 -22.96 12.45 6.78
N THR A 147 -21.74 12.88 7.11
CA THR A 147 -21.46 14.25 7.54
C THR A 147 -21.82 15.27 6.46
N SER A 148 -21.56 14.99 5.18
CA SER A 148 -21.96 15.88 4.07
C SER A 148 -23.48 16.12 4.07
N LEU A 149 -24.27 15.06 4.23
CA LEU A 149 -25.73 15.16 4.29
C LEU A 149 -26.22 15.97 5.49
N GLU A 150 -25.58 15.79 6.66
CA GLU A 150 -25.91 16.58 7.85
C GLU A 150 -25.60 18.07 7.65
N VAL A 151 -24.47 18.39 7.02
CA VAL A 151 -24.09 19.78 6.73
C VAL A 151 -25.09 20.44 5.78
N ASP A 152 -25.53 19.73 4.74
CA ASP A 152 -26.55 20.25 3.81
C ASP A 152 -27.90 20.48 4.50
N ASN A 153 -28.27 19.60 5.44
CA ASN A 153 -29.45 19.79 6.28
C ASN A 153 -29.31 21.03 7.17
N TYR A 154 -28.16 21.22 7.84
CA TYR A 154 -27.92 22.41 8.66
C TYR A 154 -27.97 23.70 7.84
N ILE A 155 -27.42 23.71 6.62
CA ILE A 155 -27.50 24.86 5.71
C ILE A 155 -28.97 25.23 5.46
N SER A 156 -29.79 24.24 5.11
CA SER A 156 -31.21 24.43 4.83
C SER A 156 -31.96 24.98 6.05
N MET A 157 -31.68 24.47 7.25
CA MET A 157 -32.24 24.99 8.50
C MET A 157 -31.80 26.43 8.79
N PHE A 158 -30.52 26.77 8.55
CA PHE A 158 -30.02 28.13 8.75
C PHE A 158 -30.70 29.13 7.80
N GLU A 159 -30.98 28.73 6.55
CA GLU A 159 -31.71 29.56 5.59
C GLU A 159 -33.16 29.79 6.01
N ALA A 160 -33.83 28.75 6.53
CA ALA A 160 -35.17 28.88 7.11
C ALA A 160 -35.19 29.84 8.31
N ASN A 161 -34.28 29.64 9.28
CA ASN A 161 -34.16 30.51 10.45
C ASN A 161 -33.87 31.97 10.07
N LYS A 162 -33.07 32.21 9.03
CA LYS A 162 -32.82 33.57 8.52
C LYS A 162 -34.11 34.22 8.03
N LYS A 163 -34.93 33.48 7.28
CA LYS A 163 -36.24 33.97 6.80
C LYS A 163 -37.17 34.29 7.97
N ASP A 164 -37.17 33.46 9.01
CA ASP A 164 -37.98 33.70 10.20
C ASP A 164 -37.52 34.96 10.95
N LEU A 165 -36.21 35.20 11.05
CA LEU A 165 -35.66 36.44 11.61
C LEU A 165 -36.07 37.68 10.80
N ASP A 166 -36.06 37.60 9.47
CA ASP A 166 -36.53 38.70 8.62
C ASP A 166 -38.02 39.03 8.87
N VAL A 167 -38.85 38.00 9.11
CA VAL A 167 -40.26 38.17 9.48
C VAL A 167 -40.38 38.83 10.87
N ILE A 168 -39.64 38.35 11.86
CA ILE A 168 -39.65 38.92 13.22
C ILE A 168 -39.23 40.39 13.20
N LEU A 169 -38.20 40.75 12.43
CA LEU A 169 -37.74 42.14 12.30
C LEU A 169 -38.85 43.05 11.77
N ARG A 170 -39.63 42.59 10.77
CA ARG A 170 -40.77 43.36 10.25
C ARG A 170 -41.87 43.53 11.30
N SER A 171 -42.21 42.46 12.04
CA SER A 171 -43.20 42.52 13.12
C SER A 171 -42.77 43.50 14.22
N ILE A 172 -41.49 43.55 14.58
CA ILE A 172 -40.95 44.52 15.55
C ILE A 172 -41.12 45.95 15.05
N GLN A 173 -40.86 46.21 13.76
CA GLN A 173 -41.06 47.53 13.16
C GLN A 173 -42.53 47.96 13.17
N GLU A 174 -43.46 47.05 12.87
CA GLU A 174 -44.90 47.30 12.95
C GLU A 174 -45.36 47.58 14.39
N ILE A 175 -44.87 46.81 15.36
CA ILE A 175 -45.12 47.04 16.79
C ILE A 175 -44.60 48.42 17.21
N ALA A 176 -43.41 48.81 16.78
CA ALA A 176 -42.85 50.12 17.10
C ALA A 176 -43.72 51.26 16.52
N ALA A 177 -44.18 51.12 15.27
CA ALA A 177 -45.04 52.12 14.61
C ALA A 177 -46.42 52.25 15.28
N THR A 178 -47.04 51.12 15.63
CA THR A 178 -48.32 51.10 16.35
C THR A 178 -48.20 51.66 17.77
N THR A 179 -47.11 51.34 18.48
CA THR A 179 -46.81 51.89 19.81
C THR A 179 -46.64 53.42 19.76
N SER A 180 -45.93 53.93 18.75
CA SER A 180 -45.80 55.38 18.53
C SER A 180 -47.16 56.05 18.28
N SER A 181 -47.99 55.45 17.43
CA SER A 181 -49.34 55.95 17.14
C SER A 181 -50.24 55.96 18.38
N LEU A 182 -50.15 54.91 19.21
CA LEU A 182 -50.90 54.81 20.47
C LEU A 182 -50.47 55.87 21.48
N SER A 183 -49.15 56.14 21.58
CA SER A 183 -48.62 57.21 22.43
C SER A 183 -49.19 58.57 22.03
N VAL A 184 -49.20 58.90 20.73
CA VAL A 184 -49.81 60.14 20.21
C VAL A 184 -51.30 60.23 20.54
N LEU A 185 -52.04 59.12 20.39
CA LEU A 185 -53.46 59.06 20.72
C LEU A 185 -53.72 59.30 22.21
N ALA A 186 -52.93 58.66 23.08
CA ALA A 186 -53.01 58.82 24.53
C ALA A 186 -52.75 60.28 24.96
N THR A 187 -51.72 60.93 24.39
CA THR A 187 -51.45 62.35 24.64
C THR A 187 -52.62 63.24 24.22
N ARG A 188 -53.24 62.99 23.06
CA ARG A 188 -54.41 63.74 22.58
C ARG A 188 -55.63 63.55 23.49
N LEU A 189 -55.88 62.33 23.97
CA LEU A 189 -56.97 62.04 24.89
C LEU A 189 -56.77 62.74 26.23
N SER A 190 -55.55 62.73 26.77
CA SER A 190 -55.19 63.46 28.00
C SER A 190 -55.46 64.96 27.86
N GLN A 191 -55.00 65.56 26.76
CA GLN A 191 -55.24 67.00 26.49
C GLN A 191 -56.71 67.34 26.36
N LYS A 192 -57.52 66.48 25.72
CA LYS A 192 -58.97 66.68 25.63
C LYS A 192 -59.67 66.55 26.98
N ALA A 193 -59.22 65.63 27.83
CA ALA A 193 -59.78 65.43 29.16
C ALA A 193 -59.49 66.62 30.10
N GLU A 194 -58.33 67.29 29.95
CA GLU A 194 -57.99 68.51 30.70
C GLU A 194 -58.79 69.75 30.23
N GLN A 195 -59.33 69.72 29.01
CA GLN A 195 -60.11 70.81 28.42
C GLN A 195 -61.63 70.69 28.65
N ALA A 196 -62.10 69.56 29.21
CA ALA A 196 -63.51 69.27 29.49
C ALA A 196 -63.83 69.51 30.98
#